data_AF-A0AAN6A770-F1
#
_entry.id   AF-A0AAN6A770-F1
#
_cell.length_a   1.000
_cell.length_b   1.000
_cell.length_c   1.000
_cell.angle_alpha   90.00
_cell.angle_beta   90.00
_cell.angle_gamma   90.00
#
_symmetry.space_group_name_H-M   'P 1'
#
loop_
_entity.id
_entity.type
_entity.pdbx_description
1 polymer ?
#
loop_
_entity_poly.entity_id
_entity_poly.type
_entity_poly.pdbx_seq_one_letter_code
_entity_poly.pdbx_strand_id
1 'polypeptide(L)'
;MQTEWNFNYANYVQNVSLFPGKYKLECWGACGSAVDASDWTDCAKGGYSKGEIVFKKRTNLQICVGQSGYEKVPEGSSLTRSGFNGAGTAGKITTGSFAYSKYGGGATDIRLYQPRATWDNTESLLSRILVAGGGGGMENNFASARSIGHGGGYVGENGIGRGRDFCGGGSQYQGGTSYDTEEYHGSLGKGGYGGIGIGGGGGWHGGAGSYSNECGGGGSGYALTKDSYKPPGYIPTSEYWLENVVMTTGGNTTRADGYAKITLLQALPFLNISSYNSTTATFKADHTDPTLLTKIEYFIDDVLKETITTDLTLEKTINYTLEDNTLHTLKIVVTDSANATAEKVVSISKGIAPLPAGSTTDEVTSKWMEIKDTFKSGKTSIINTLALKNIEANLNNTLVELSEKIKTGFDSSDATAEQLQNQITNLNNQLSQRKRWAKGTYTFTQSDYENFYSRYSSAENYAKSLTVPINLNFIPSLVIVEKLCFYGNGYTVNFYAINNLNQLASVGRVPKSSGEYRFCAFMFVKTITSKEFSLYTYRDEYTDSSSVVYRCKVGESFTWYAYE
;
A
#
# COMPACT_ATOMS: atom_id res chain seq x y z
N MET A 1 -1.48 -38.20 20.93
CA MET A 1 -0.85 -37.57 19.74
C MET A 1 0.01 -38.61 19.04
N GLN A 2 0.04 -38.63 17.70
CA GLN A 2 0.98 -39.50 16.97
C GLN A 2 2.40 -38.98 17.18
N THR A 3 3.29 -39.83 17.70
CA THR A 3 4.70 -39.51 17.97
C THR A 3 5.64 -40.26 17.05
N GLU A 4 5.15 -41.24 16.28
CA GLU A 4 5.94 -42.04 15.36
C GLU A 4 5.27 -42.19 14.01
N TRP A 5 6.09 -42.14 12.95
CA TRP A 5 5.70 -42.42 11.57
C TRP A 5 6.65 -43.48 11.02
N ASN A 6 6.09 -44.61 10.58
CA ASN A 6 6.85 -45.73 10.05
C ASN A 6 6.54 -45.90 8.57
N PHE A 7 7.58 -46.01 7.74
CA PHE A 7 7.47 -46.12 6.29
C PHE A 7 8.18 -47.40 5.83
N ASN A 8 7.39 -48.34 5.32
CA ASN A 8 7.90 -49.55 4.69
C ASN A 8 8.00 -49.34 3.17
N TYR A 9 8.70 -50.25 2.49
CA TYR A 9 8.71 -50.25 1.04
C TYR A 9 7.29 -50.39 0.47
N ALA A 10 6.96 -49.54 -0.50
CA ALA A 10 5.64 -49.49 -1.13
C ALA A 10 5.69 -49.34 -2.66
N ASN A 11 6.89 -49.34 -3.27
CA ASN A 11 7.10 -49.10 -4.71
C ASN A 11 6.58 -47.73 -5.22
N TYR A 12 6.40 -46.75 -4.33
CA TYR A 12 6.08 -45.37 -4.67
C TYR A 12 6.57 -44.40 -3.57
N VAL A 13 6.58 -43.10 -3.87
CA VAL A 13 6.98 -42.03 -2.93
C VAL A 13 5.88 -41.80 -1.90
N GLN A 14 6.22 -41.92 -0.61
CA GLN A 14 5.31 -41.63 0.49
C GLN A 14 5.47 -40.18 0.96
N ASN A 15 4.44 -39.60 1.57
CA ASN A 15 4.47 -38.20 2.05
C ASN A 15 4.08 -38.12 3.52
N VAL A 16 4.63 -37.14 4.24
CA VAL A 16 4.24 -36.83 5.62
C VAL A 16 4.26 -35.33 5.85
N SER A 17 3.30 -34.83 6.64
CA SER A 17 3.24 -33.45 7.10
C SER A 17 3.50 -33.42 8.60
N LEU A 18 4.61 -32.80 9.00
CA LEU A 18 5.05 -32.73 10.39
C LEU A 18 4.76 -31.33 10.94
N PHE A 19 4.21 -31.27 12.14
CA PHE A 19 4.04 -30.02 12.88
C PHE A 19 5.40 -29.50 13.37
N PRO A 20 5.45 -28.25 13.89
CA PRO A 20 6.63 -27.75 14.55
C PRO A 20 7.08 -28.66 15.70
N GLY A 21 8.36 -28.96 15.76
CA GLY A 21 8.90 -29.95 16.68
C GLY A 21 10.37 -30.29 16.42
N LYS A 22 11.01 -30.89 17.43
CA LYS A 22 12.26 -31.61 17.29
C LYS A 22 11.97 -33.07 16.93
N TYR A 23 12.55 -33.55 15.84
CA TYR A 23 12.35 -34.89 15.31
C TYR A 23 13.66 -35.64 15.17
N LYS A 24 13.61 -36.95 15.41
CA LYS A 24 14.63 -37.89 14.97
C LYS A 24 14.18 -38.51 13.64
N LEU A 25 15.02 -38.41 12.63
CA LEU A 25 14.84 -39.00 11.31
C LEU A 25 15.74 -40.22 11.19
N GLU A 26 15.23 -41.33 10.68
CA GLU A 26 15.96 -42.59 10.54
C GLU A 26 15.64 -43.27 9.21
N CYS A 27 16.67 -43.74 8.51
CA CYS A 27 16.58 -44.45 7.24
C CYS A 27 17.45 -45.70 7.26
N TRP A 28 16.94 -46.77 6.65
CA TRP A 28 17.66 -48.02 6.41
C TRP A 28 17.59 -48.36 4.94
N GLY A 29 18.74 -48.48 4.28
CA GLY A 29 18.83 -48.84 2.86
C GLY A 29 18.53 -50.32 2.64
N ALA A 30 18.09 -50.69 1.44
CA ALA A 30 17.78 -52.08 1.13
C ALA A 30 19.05 -52.92 0.88
N CYS A 31 18.97 -54.22 1.13
CA CYS A 31 20.06 -55.12 0.76
C CYS A 31 20.10 -55.37 -0.76
N GLY A 32 21.28 -55.71 -1.29
CA GLY A 32 21.42 -56.16 -2.67
C GLY A 32 20.89 -57.57 -2.90
N SER A 33 21.07 -58.08 -4.12
CA SER A 33 20.88 -59.49 -4.45
C SER A 33 21.98 -60.38 -3.89
N ALA A 34 21.72 -61.68 -3.84
CA ALA A 34 22.72 -62.71 -3.64
C ALA A 34 22.31 -63.97 -4.40
N VAL A 35 23.12 -64.38 -5.38
CA VAL A 35 22.91 -65.62 -6.11
C VAL A 35 23.18 -66.82 -5.19
N ASP A 36 22.34 -67.85 -5.28
CA ASP A 36 22.37 -69.07 -4.45
C ASP A 36 22.11 -68.90 -2.95
N ALA A 37 21.86 -67.67 -2.48
CA ALA A 37 21.47 -67.44 -1.09
C ALA A 37 20.12 -68.10 -0.77
N SER A 38 19.99 -68.64 0.46
CA SER A 38 18.73 -69.18 0.93
C SER A 38 17.72 -68.08 1.25
N ASP A 39 18.22 -66.97 1.79
CA ASP A 39 17.45 -65.79 2.12
C ASP A 39 18.31 -64.51 2.05
N TRP A 40 17.68 -63.36 2.26
CA TRP A 40 18.32 -62.05 2.19
C TRP A 40 19.38 -61.81 3.28
N THR A 41 19.48 -62.66 4.32
CA THR A 41 20.44 -62.50 5.42
C THR A 41 21.88 -62.72 4.96
N ASP A 42 22.09 -63.36 3.82
CA ASP A 42 23.41 -63.47 3.18
C ASP A 42 23.76 -62.27 2.28
N CYS A 43 22.77 -61.46 1.86
CA CYS A 43 23.00 -60.33 0.96
C CYS A 43 23.81 -59.20 1.59
N ALA A 44 24.50 -58.43 0.76
CA ALA A 44 25.08 -57.15 1.16
C ALA A 44 24.02 -56.22 1.73
N LYS A 45 24.16 -55.88 3.01
CA LYS A 45 23.23 -54.99 3.74
C LYS A 45 23.29 -53.56 3.23
N GLY A 46 22.13 -52.92 3.18
CA GLY A 46 22.07 -51.47 3.08
C GLY A 46 22.45 -50.80 4.40
N GLY A 47 22.71 -49.50 4.34
CA GLY A 47 23.16 -48.70 5.47
C GLY A 47 22.06 -48.35 6.45
N TYR A 48 22.47 -47.74 7.56
CA TYR A 48 21.60 -47.01 8.47
C TYR A 48 22.07 -45.55 8.54
N SER A 49 21.15 -44.61 8.46
CA SER A 49 21.42 -43.19 8.66
C SER A 49 20.39 -42.60 9.61
N LYS A 50 20.83 -41.79 10.56
CA LYS A 50 19.96 -40.98 11.41
C LYS A 50 20.47 -39.56 11.59
N GLY A 51 19.56 -38.68 11.98
CA GLY A 51 19.85 -37.33 12.43
C GLY A 51 18.66 -36.71 13.16
N GLU A 52 18.91 -35.66 13.92
CA GLU A 52 17.89 -34.87 14.61
C GLU A 52 17.71 -33.52 13.93
N ILE A 53 16.48 -33.05 13.82
CA ILE A 53 16.15 -31.77 13.16
C ILE A 53 15.06 -31.04 13.94
N VAL A 54 15.11 -29.71 13.93
CA VAL A 54 14.06 -28.85 14.47
C VAL A 54 13.28 -28.21 13.33
N PHE A 55 12.02 -28.59 13.16
CA PHE A 55 11.11 -27.89 12.26
C PHE A 55 10.43 -26.74 13.03
N LYS A 56 10.70 -25.49 12.63
CA LYS A 56 10.08 -24.29 13.22
C LYS A 56 8.68 -23.99 12.69
N LYS A 57 8.33 -24.61 11.55
CA LYS A 57 7.04 -24.47 10.86
C LYS A 57 6.56 -25.86 10.44
N ARG A 58 5.28 -25.96 10.06
CA ARG A 58 4.77 -27.20 9.48
C ARG A 58 5.57 -27.53 8.22
N THR A 59 6.13 -28.73 8.14
CA THR A 59 7.02 -29.17 7.07
C THR A 59 6.47 -30.42 6.39
N ASN A 60 6.39 -30.39 5.06
CA ASN A 60 6.03 -31.55 4.25
C ASN A 60 7.30 -32.24 3.75
N LEU A 61 7.38 -33.55 3.92
CA LEU A 61 8.51 -34.38 3.50
C LEU A 61 8.05 -35.50 2.57
N GLN A 62 8.95 -35.89 1.67
CA GLN A 62 8.84 -37.07 0.81
C GLN A 62 9.76 -38.17 1.34
N ILE A 63 9.26 -39.40 1.36
CA ILE A 63 9.97 -40.59 1.83
C ILE A 63 10.05 -41.57 0.67
N CYS A 64 11.27 -41.84 0.21
CA CYS A 64 11.53 -42.85 -0.82
C CYS A 64 12.23 -44.03 -0.16
N VAL A 65 11.57 -45.19 -0.13
CA VAL A 65 12.09 -46.38 0.56
C VAL A 65 12.62 -47.37 -0.47
N GLY A 66 13.86 -47.85 -0.30
CA GLY A 66 14.49 -48.76 -1.24
C GLY A 66 13.87 -50.16 -1.26
N GLN A 67 13.73 -50.73 -2.45
CA GLN A 67 13.48 -52.15 -2.70
C GLN A 67 14.77 -52.94 -2.58
N SER A 68 14.69 -54.13 -2.00
CA SER A 68 15.75 -55.11 -2.00
C SER A 68 16.07 -55.61 -3.41
N GLY A 69 17.35 -55.85 -3.67
CA GLY A 69 17.80 -56.59 -4.84
C GLY A 69 17.59 -58.10 -4.71
N TYR A 70 17.35 -58.62 -3.50
CA TYR A 70 17.15 -60.05 -3.26
C TYR A 70 15.80 -60.53 -3.80
N GLU A 71 15.85 -61.57 -4.62
CA GLU A 71 14.69 -62.34 -5.04
C GLU A 71 15.13 -63.73 -5.49
N LYS A 72 14.45 -64.75 -4.97
CA LYS A 72 14.62 -66.16 -5.32
C LYS A 72 13.26 -66.71 -5.71
N VAL A 73 13.15 -67.20 -6.94
CA VAL A 73 11.90 -67.75 -7.49
C VAL A 73 12.18 -69.07 -8.19
N PRO A 74 11.19 -69.97 -8.38
CA PRO A 74 11.37 -71.17 -9.20
C PRO A 74 11.84 -70.82 -10.61
N GLU A 75 12.65 -71.69 -11.21
CA GLU A 75 13.04 -71.58 -12.62
C GLU A 75 11.82 -71.37 -13.52
N GLY A 76 11.96 -70.50 -14.54
CA GLY A 76 10.88 -70.12 -15.45
C GLY A 76 9.97 -69.00 -14.93
N SER A 77 10.07 -68.62 -13.66
CA SER A 77 9.31 -67.49 -13.11
C SER A 77 9.89 -66.12 -13.53
N SER A 78 9.03 -65.10 -13.51
CA SER A 78 9.42 -63.70 -13.68
C SER A 78 9.88 -63.10 -12.34
N LEU A 79 10.85 -62.18 -12.40
CA LEU A 79 11.26 -61.38 -11.25
C LEU A 79 10.31 -60.20 -11.04
N THR A 80 10.20 -59.74 -9.81
CA THR A 80 9.37 -58.60 -9.37
C THR A 80 10.21 -57.40 -8.90
N ARG A 81 11.54 -57.50 -8.92
CA ARG A 81 12.43 -56.37 -8.63
C ARG A 81 12.37 -55.31 -9.74
N SER A 82 12.06 -54.08 -9.37
CA SER A 82 12.11 -52.88 -10.23
C SER A 82 13.41 -52.10 -10.06
N GLY A 83 14.10 -52.29 -8.92
CA GLY A 83 15.28 -51.52 -8.57
C GLY A 83 14.97 -50.14 -7.97
N PHE A 84 13.72 -49.88 -7.59
CA PHE A 84 13.40 -48.71 -6.77
C PHE A 84 14.20 -48.77 -5.46
N ASN A 85 14.68 -47.70 -4.85
CA ASN A 85 14.88 -46.33 -5.28
C ASN A 85 16.36 -46.20 -5.65
N GLY A 86 16.67 -46.47 -6.92
CA GLY A 86 18.01 -46.27 -7.48
C GLY A 86 18.98 -47.42 -7.31
N ALA A 87 18.51 -48.65 -7.15
CA ALA A 87 19.37 -49.82 -7.30
C ALA A 87 19.90 -49.91 -8.74
N GLY A 88 21.12 -50.40 -8.89
CA GLY A 88 21.65 -50.83 -10.16
C GLY A 88 20.84 -52.02 -10.69
N THR A 89 20.21 -51.82 -11.84
CA THR A 89 19.49 -52.87 -12.56
C THR A 89 20.47 -53.89 -13.13
N ALA A 90 20.15 -55.17 -13.05
CA ALA A 90 20.93 -56.23 -13.69
C ALA A 90 20.02 -57.36 -14.19
N GLY A 91 20.62 -58.39 -14.76
CA GLY A 91 19.90 -59.55 -15.25
C GLY A 91 19.37 -60.47 -14.14
N LYS A 92 18.99 -61.67 -14.56
CA LYS A 92 18.71 -62.81 -13.69
C LYS A 92 19.63 -63.96 -14.04
N ILE A 93 19.87 -64.84 -13.09
CA ILE A 93 20.59 -66.09 -13.33
C ILE A 93 19.76 -67.26 -12.80
N THR A 94 19.75 -68.37 -13.54
CA THR A 94 19.14 -69.62 -13.09
C THR A 94 20.24 -70.56 -12.63
N THR A 95 20.10 -71.09 -11.43
CA THR A 95 20.98 -72.12 -10.87
C THR A 95 20.10 -73.22 -10.26
N GLY A 96 20.40 -74.49 -10.58
CA GLY A 96 19.54 -75.60 -10.17
C GLY A 96 18.07 -75.35 -10.55
N SER A 97 17.17 -75.44 -9.58
CA SER A 97 15.72 -75.24 -9.79
C SER A 97 15.22 -73.82 -9.52
N PHE A 98 16.12 -72.83 -9.36
CA PHE A 98 15.75 -71.46 -8.97
C PHE A 98 16.36 -70.41 -9.90
N ALA A 99 15.65 -69.30 -10.07
CA ALA A 99 16.15 -68.07 -10.66
C ALA A 99 16.35 -67.00 -9.57
N TYR A 100 17.45 -66.27 -9.68
CA TYR A 100 17.87 -65.22 -8.76
C TYR A 100 17.99 -63.88 -9.49
N SER A 101 17.55 -62.82 -8.81
CA SER A 101 17.86 -61.45 -9.19
C SER A 101 19.34 -61.17 -9.02
N LYS A 102 19.89 -60.26 -9.83
CA LYS A 102 21.27 -59.75 -9.73
C LYS A 102 21.35 -58.25 -9.43
N TYR A 103 20.23 -57.66 -9.03
CA TYR A 103 20.09 -56.22 -8.78
C TYR A 103 20.88 -55.80 -7.54
N GLY A 104 21.25 -54.53 -7.48
CA GLY A 104 21.61 -53.89 -6.21
C GLY A 104 20.39 -53.64 -5.32
N GLY A 105 20.62 -53.09 -4.14
CA GLY A 105 19.59 -52.60 -3.23
C GLY A 105 19.32 -51.12 -3.44
N GLY A 106 18.06 -50.70 -3.35
CA GLY A 106 17.67 -49.29 -3.41
C GLY A 106 18.06 -48.51 -2.16
N ALA A 107 18.30 -47.21 -2.31
CA ALA A 107 18.49 -46.31 -1.19
C ALA A 107 17.16 -46.00 -0.47
N THR A 108 17.23 -45.71 0.82
CA THR A 108 16.12 -45.10 1.55
C THR A 108 16.47 -43.69 1.97
N ASP A 109 15.61 -42.73 1.67
CA ASP A 109 15.89 -41.34 1.92
C ASP A 109 14.64 -40.51 2.29
N ILE A 110 14.92 -39.37 2.91
CA ILE A 110 13.95 -38.33 3.27
C ILE A 110 14.33 -37.07 2.52
N ARG A 111 13.34 -36.47 1.86
CA ARG A 111 13.49 -35.29 0.99
C ARG A 111 12.53 -34.19 1.37
N LEU A 112 12.90 -32.96 1.06
CA LEU A 112 11.94 -31.85 1.06
C LEU A 112 10.90 -32.09 -0.04
N TYR A 113 9.63 -31.86 0.28
CA TYR A 113 8.53 -32.05 -0.65
C TYR A 113 8.70 -31.16 -1.89
N GLN A 114 8.68 -31.79 -3.07
CA GLN A 114 8.66 -31.12 -4.36
C GLN A 114 7.42 -31.59 -5.15
N PRO A 115 6.54 -30.69 -5.62
CA PRO A 115 5.26 -31.06 -6.25
C PRO A 115 5.40 -31.92 -7.52
N ARG A 116 6.54 -31.80 -8.22
CA ARG A 116 6.83 -32.48 -9.49
C ARG A 116 7.93 -33.54 -9.36
N ALA A 117 8.40 -33.81 -8.15
CA ALA A 117 9.44 -34.79 -7.91
C ALA A 117 8.96 -36.23 -8.17
N THR A 118 9.70 -36.95 -9.01
CA THR A 118 9.70 -38.41 -9.03
C THR A 118 10.79 -38.93 -8.08
N TRP A 119 10.93 -40.24 -7.93
CA TRP A 119 12.02 -40.77 -7.10
C TRP A 119 13.42 -40.53 -7.71
N ASP A 120 13.52 -40.28 -9.02
CA ASP A 120 14.80 -40.31 -9.75
C ASP A 120 15.16 -39.05 -10.53
N ASN A 121 14.29 -38.05 -10.59
CA ASN A 121 14.60 -36.80 -11.26
C ASN A 121 15.53 -35.91 -10.41
N THR A 122 16.27 -35.04 -11.08
CA THR A 122 17.30 -34.19 -10.44
C THR A 122 16.76 -33.32 -9.32
N GLU A 123 15.58 -32.71 -9.50
CA GLU A 123 14.95 -31.85 -8.48
C GLU A 123 14.68 -32.62 -7.18
N SER A 124 14.18 -33.86 -7.28
CA SER A 124 13.95 -34.72 -6.13
C SER A 124 15.26 -35.19 -5.49
N LEU A 125 16.24 -35.61 -6.29
CA LEU A 125 17.52 -36.09 -5.78
C LEU A 125 18.31 -34.99 -5.05
N LEU A 126 18.18 -33.73 -5.51
CA LEU A 126 18.79 -32.55 -4.90
C LEU A 126 17.98 -31.99 -3.72
N SER A 127 16.80 -32.54 -3.40
CA SER A 127 16.01 -32.17 -2.22
C SER A 127 16.21 -33.11 -1.01
N ARG A 128 17.04 -34.15 -1.14
CA ARG A 128 17.31 -35.13 -0.08
C ARG A 128 18.07 -34.52 1.09
N ILE A 129 17.61 -34.76 2.32
CA ILE A 129 18.23 -34.29 3.57
C ILE A 129 18.87 -35.43 4.38
N LEU A 130 18.39 -36.67 4.23
CA LEU A 130 18.95 -37.87 4.87
C LEU A 130 18.84 -39.05 3.90
N VAL A 131 19.92 -39.82 3.75
CA VAL A 131 20.01 -40.98 2.85
C VAL A 131 20.75 -42.12 3.55
N ALA A 132 20.18 -43.32 3.48
CA ALA A 132 20.85 -44.58 3.76
C ALA A 132 21.01 -45.35 2.45
N GLY A 133 22.25 -45.58 2.03
CA GLY A 133 22.56 -46.28 0.76
C GLY A 133 22.20 -47.76 0.81
N GLY A 134 21.79 -48.33 -0.32
CA GLY A 134 21.56 -49.75 -0.50
C GLY A 134 22.85 -50.53 -0.79
N GLY A 135 22.82 -51.83 -0.53
CA GLY A 135 23.96 -52.73 -0.79
C GLY A 135 24.12 -53.07 -2.28
N GLY A 136 25.33 -53.41 -2.71
CA GLY A 136 25.58 -53.98 -4.04
C GLY A 136 25.02 -55.40 -4.16
N GLY A 137 24.72 -55.84 -5.37
CA GLY A 137 24.41 -57.26 -5.60
C GLY A 137 25.66 -58.13 -5.49
N MET A 138 25.47 -59.46 -5.47
CA MET A 138 26.58 -60.40 -5.54
C MET A 138 26.21 -61.74 -6.20
N GLU A 139 27.16 -62.31 -6.94
CA GLU A 139 27.12 -63.69 -7.46
C GLU A 139 27.63 -64.68 -6.39
N ASN A 140 27.55 -65.98 -6.68
CA ASN A 140 27.72 -67.03 -5.69
C ASN A 140 29.18 -67.18 -5.17
N ASN A 141 29.27 -67.53 -3.86
CA ASN A 141 30.47 -67.77 -3.01
C ASN A 141 31.07 -66.55 -2.29
N PHE A 142 30.24 -65.91 -1.46
CA PHE A 142 30.65 -64.96 -0.41
C PHE A 142 31.92 -65.38 0.35
N ALA A 143 32.11 -66.69 0.60
CA ALA A 143 33.26 -67.23 1.33
C ALA A 143 34.64 -66.90 0.72
N SER A 144 34.68 -66.47 -0.53
CA SER A 144 35.90 -66.06 -1.24
C SER A 144 35.90 -64.59 -1.69
N ALA A 145 34.81 -63.86 -1.50
CA ALA A 145 34.76 -62.42 -1.74
C ALA A 145 35.53 -61.70 -0.62
N ARG A 146 36.30 -60.67 -0.97
CA ARG A 146 37.07 -59.89 0.02
C ARG A 146 36.24 -58.79 0.67
N SER A 147 35.21 -58.33 -0.04
CA SER A 147 34.29 -57.26 0.38
C SER A 147 33.04 -57.35 -0.51
N ILE A 148 31.85 -57.24 0.07
CA ILE A 148 30.59 -57.49 -0.65
C ILE A 148 29.71 -56.26 -0.85
N GLY A 149 30.27 -55.06 -0.72
CA GLY A 149 29.58 -53.84 -1.13
C GLY A 149 28.40 -53.46 -0.23
N HIS A 150 28.56 -53.48 1.09
CA HIS A 150 27.56 -52.91 2.00
C HIS A 150 27.29 -51.43 1.70
N GLY A 151 26.01 -51.03 1.71
CA GLY A 151 25.60 -49.65 1.51
C GLY A 151 25.67 -48.81 2.79
N GLY A 152 25.71 -47.49 2.66
CA GLY A 152 25.73 -46.55 3.79
C GLY A 152 27.07 -45.87 4.00
N GLY A 153 27.21 -45.23 5.17
CA GLY A 153 28.42 -44.49 5.54
C GLY A 153 28.72 -43.29 4.65
N TYR A 154 29.89 -42.69 4.85
CA TYR A 154 30.38 -41.59 4.01
C TYR A 154 30.75 -42.09 2.60
N VAL A 155 31.21 -43.32 2.54
CA VAL A 155 31.49 -44.10 1.34
C VAL A 155 30.92 -45.49 1.57
N GLY A 156 30.14 -45.98 0.61
CA GLY A 156 29.69 -47.38 0.62
C GLY A 156 30.90 -48.31 0.48
N GLU A 157 30.76 -49.55 0.93
CA GLU A 157 31.84 -50.52 0.75
C GLU A 157 32.02 -50.89 -0.71
N ASN A 158 33.25 -51.26 -1.05
CA ASN A 158 33.57 -51.75 -2.39
C ASN A 158 33.08 -53.19 -2.56
N GLY A 159 32.70 -53.55 -3.78
CA GLY A 159 32.54 -54.94 -4.21
C GLY A 159 33.87 -55.46 -4.75
N ILE A 160 34.40 -56.53 -4.16
CA ILE A 160 35.64 -57.17 -4.59
C ILE A 160 35.40 -58.68 -4.72
N GLY A 161 35.13 -59.11 -5.95
CA GLY A 161 34.94 -60.52 -6.31
C GLY A 161 36.25 -61.32 -6.27
N ARG A 162 36.18 -62.62 -6.57
CA ARG A 162 37.32 -63.54 -6.48
C ARG A 162 38.49 -63.19 -7.40
N GLY A 163 38.19 -62.68 -8.60
CA GLY A 163 39.18 -62.23 -9.58
C GLY A 163 40.01 -61.01 -9.14
N ARG A 164 39.62 -60.36 -8.03
CA ARG A 164 40.07 -59.02 -7.60
C ARG A 164 39.63 -57.88 -8.51
N ASP A 165 38.61 -58.12 -9.34
CA ASP A 165 37.92 -57.06 -10.07
C ASP A 165 37.18 -56.17 -9.07
N PHE A 166 37.23 -54.86 -9.33
CA PHE A 166 36.88 -53.83 -8.36
C PHE A 166 35.62 -53.09 -8.79
N CYS A 167 34.63 -53.04 -7.91
CA CYS A 167 33.49 -52.13 -7.99
C CYS A 167 33.54 -51.18 -6.80
N GLY A 168 33.81 -49.91 -7.07
CA GLY A 168 33.87 -48.87 -6.05
C GLY A 168 32.52 -48.64 -5.39
N GLY A 169 32.53 -48.42 -4.08
CA GLY A 169 31.38 -47.86 -3.39
C GLY A 169 31.14 -46.40 -3.77
N GLY A 170 29.88 -45.97 -3.73
CA GLY A 170 29.52 -44.57 -3.92
C GLY A 170 30.01 -43.73 -2.74
N SER A 171 30.29 -42.44 -2.96
CA SER A 171 30.72 -41.50 -1.93
C SER A 171 29.77 -40.30 -1.81
N GLN A 172 30.06 -39.36 -0.93
CA GLN A 172 29.30 -38.10 -0.87
C GLN A 172 29.53 -37.19 -2.09
N TYR A 173 30.57 -37.44 -2.88
CA TYR A 173 31.03 -36.52 -3.94
C TYR A 173 30.86 -37.08 -5.34
N GLN A 174 30.94 -38.40 -5.49
CA GLN A 174 30.88 -39.10 -6.77
C GLN A 174 30.37 -40.52 -6.61
N GLY A 175 29.85 -41.09 -7.69
CA GLY A 175 29.47 -42.49 -7.75
C GLY A 175 30.66 -43.43 -7.78
N GLY A 176 30.39 -44.70 -7.48
CA GLY A 176 31.40 -45.74 -7.53
C GLY A 176 31.92 -45.98 -8.94
N THR A 177 33.22 -46.22 -9.06
CA THR A 177 33.91 -46.55 -10.33
C THR A 177 33.91 -48.06 -10.55
N SER A 178 33.62 -48.50 -11.77
CA SER A 178 33.63 -49.92 -12.15
C SER A 178 34.95 -50.26 -12.84
N TYR A 179 35.38 -51.52 -12.73
CA TYR A 179 36.48 -52.06 -13.52
C TYR A 179 36.16 -52.14 -15.02
N ASP A 180 34.88 -52.24 -15.38
CA ASP A 180 34.44 -52.37 -16.77
C ASP A 180 34.49 -51.03 -17.53
N THR A 181 33.34 -50.44 -17.86
CA THR A 181 33.23 -49.16 -18.56
C THR A 181 32.45 -48.15 -17.72
N GLU A 182 32.48 -46.88 -18.12
CA GLU A 182 31.77 -45.79 -17.41
C GLU A 182 30.26 -46.01 -17.31
N GLU A 183 29.66 -46.83 -18.18
CA GLU A 183 28.25 -47.21 -18.13
C GLU A 183 27.87 -47.93 -16.81
N TYR A 184 28.83 -48.62 -16.20
CA TYR A 184 28.66 -49.38 -14.96
C TYR A 184 28.97 -48.54 -13.71
N HIS A 185 29.33 -47.27 -13.88
CA HIS A 185 29.56 -46.37 -12.75
C HIS A 185 28.25 -46.03 -12.03
N GLY A 186 28.35 -45.86 -10.72
CA GLY A 186 27.28 -45.23 -9.97
C GLY A 186 27.16 -43.75 -10.32
N SER A 187 26.01 -43.17 -10.03
CA SER A 187 25.76 -41.73 -10.20
C SER A 187 24.92 -41.19 -9.04
N LEU A 188 24.58 -39.90 -9.06
CA LEU A 188 23.74 -39.29 -8.04
C LEU A 188 22.39 -40.03 -7.98
N GLY A 189 22.09 -40.61 -6.82
CA GLY A 189 20.83 -41.32 -6.59
C GLY A 189 20.74 -42.73 -7.18
N LYS A 190 21.68 -43.15 -8.03
CA LYS A 190 21.56 -44.39 -8.81
C LYS A 190 22.82 -45.25 -8.73
N GLY A 191 22.65 -46.52 -8.38
CA GLY A 191 23.67 -47.55 -8.51
C GLY A 191 23.99 -47.83 -9.97
N GLY A 192 25.21 -48.25 -10.25
CA GLY A 192 25.65 -48.59 -11.58
C GLY A 192 24.88 -49.78 -12.14
N TYR A 193 24.54 -49.70 -13.42
CA TYR A 193 23.93 -50.80 -14.16
C TYR A 193 24.85 -52.03 -14.12
N GLY A 194 24.28 -53.23 -14.12
CA GLY A 194 25.01 -54.49 -14.06
C GLY A 194 24.98 -55.30 -15.36
N GLY A 195 24.14 -54.95 -16.34
CA GLY A 195 24.03 -55.76 -17.55
C GLY A 195 23.58 -57.20 -17.24
N ILE A 196 24.33 -58.17 -17.76
CA ILE A 196 24.16 -59.57 -17.39
C ILE A 196 24.90 -59.94 -16.10
N GLY A 197 25.70 -59.06 -15.49
CA GLY A 197 26.45 -59.26 -14.26
C GLY A 197 25.66 -58.81 -13.03
N ILE A 198 26.23 -57.91 -12.22
CA ILE A 198 25.73 -57.47 -10.92
C ILE A 198 25.49 -55.97 -10.87
N GLY A 199 24.36 -55.55 -10.27
CA GLY A 199 24.02 -54.14 -10.05
C GLY A 199 24.66 -53.55 -8.80
N GLY A 200 25.03 -52.26 -8.87
CA GLY A 200 25.51 -51.49 -7.71
C GLY A 200 24.38 -51.03 -6.78
N GLY A 201 24.68 -50.74 -5.53
CA GLY A 201 23.72 -50.22 -4.57
C GLY A 201 23.36 -48.76 -4.82
N GLY A 202 22.09 -48.38 -4.65
CA GLY A 202 21.65 -46.99 -4.70
C GLY A 202 22.17 -46.19 -3.50
N GLY A 203 22.28 -44.87 -3.60
CA GLY A 203 22.77 -44.06 -2.47
C GLY A 203 22.62 -42.58 -2.71
N TRP A 204 23.31 -41.76 -1.91
CA TRP A 204 23.48 -40.35 -2.26
C TRP A 204 24.16 -40.26 -3.62
N HIS A 205 25.31 -40.91 -3.74
CA HIS A 205 25.74 -41.51 -5.00
C HIS A 205 25.72 -43.02 -4.87
N GLY A 206 25.31 -43.71 -5.93
CA GLY A 206 25.30 -45.17 -5.95
C GLY A 206 26.71 -45.75 -6.09
N GLY A 207 26.86 -47.02 -5.69
CA GLY A 207 28.05 -47.80 -5.97
C GLY A 207 28.06 -48.31 -7.40
N ALA A 208 29.22 -48.77 -7.87
CA ALA A 208 29.37 -49.32 -9.21
C ALA A 208 28.67 -50.68 -9.34
N GLY A 209 28.09 -50.92 -10.51
CA GLY A 209 27.75 -52.26 -10.98
C GLY A 209 28.92 -52.85 -11.77
N SER A 210 28.70 -54.02 -12.34
CA SER A 210 29.66 -54.65 -13.24
C SER A 210 29.02 -55.71 -14.11
N TYR A 211 29.54 -55.84 -15.33
CA TYR A 211 29.21 -56.92 -16.26
C TYR A 211 29.96 -58.21 -15.93
N SER A 212 31.21 -58.09 -15.46
CA SER A 212 32.17 -59.19 -15.34
C SER A 212 32.52 -59.58 -13.90
N ASN A 213 32.32 -58.67 -12.94
CA ASN A 213 32.61 -58.86 -11.52
C ASN A 213 31.44 -59.52 -10.79
N GLU A 214 31.80 -60.29 -9.77
CA GLU A 214 30.87 -61.05 -8.93
C GLU A 214 30.25 -60.19 -7.81
N CYS A 215 30.69 -58.95 -7.57
CA CYS A 215 30.21 -58.09 -6.48
C CYS A 215 30.07 -56.63 -6.92
N GLY A 216 28.91 -56.03 -6.68
CA GLY A 216 28.67 -54.60 -6.87
C GLY A 216 29.15 -53.77 -5.66
N GLY A 217 29.45 -52.49 -5.87
CA GLY A 217 29.73 -51.55 -4.79
C GLY A 217 28.45 -51.08 -4.10
N GLY A 218 28.53 -50.79 -2.81
CA GLY A 218 27.43 -50.21 -2.04
C GLY A 218 27.28 -48.71 -2.31
N GLY A 219 26.05 -48.18 -2.24
CA GLY A 219 25.83 -46.74 -2.34
C GLY A 219 26.15 -46.00 -1.04
N SER A 220 26.51 -44.73 -1.12
CA SER A 220 26.79 -43.90 0.07
C SER A 220 25.52 -43.50 0.82
N GLY A 221 25.69 -43.24 2.12
CA GLY A 221 24.76 -42.42 2.89
C GLY A 221 25.02 -40.93 2.68
N TYR A 222 24.06 -40.12 3.15
CA TYR A 222 24.19 -38.67 3.22
C TYR A 222 23.34 -38.13 4.35
N ALA A 223 23.83 -37.09 4.99
CA ALA A 223 23.07 -36.30 5.94
C ALA A 223 23.42 -34.84 5.70
N LEU A 224 22.40 -34.01 5.55
CA LEU A 224 22.56 -32.58 5.41
C LEU A 224 23.01 -32.00 6.75
N THR A 225 24.26 -31.56 6.84
CA THR A 225 24.78 -30.85 8.01
C THR A 225 25.35 -29.50 7.58
N LYS A 226 25.80 -28.70 8.54
CA LYS A 226 26.53 -27.46 8.25
C LYS A 226 27.70 -27.71 7.29
N ASP A 227 28.48 -28.74 7.56
CA ASP A 227 29.74 -29.05 6.88
C ASP A 227 29.60 -30.08 5.75
N SER A 228 28.41 -30.65 5.54
CA SER A 228 28.19 -31.62 4.46
C SER A 228 28.40 -30.99 3.08
N TYR A 229 28.84 -31.80 2.12
CA TYR A 229 28.92 -31.38 0.72
C TYR A 229 27.53 -31.04 0.16
N LYS A 230 27.45 -29.97 -0.63
CA LYS A 230 26.22 -29.47 -1.25
C LYS A 230 26.51 -29.26 -2.74
N PRO A 231 26.00 -30.11 -3.64
CA PRO A 231 26.26 -29.99 -5.07
C PRO A 231 25.61 -28.72 -5.67
N PRO A 232 26.03 -28.27 -6.86
CA PRO A 232 25.34 -27.20 -7.58
C PRO A 232 23.85 -27.52 -7.74
N GLY A 233 22.99 -26.53 -7.44
CA GLY A 233 21.55 -26.69 -7.49
C GLY A 233 20.91 -27.41 -6.29
N TYR A 234 21.67 -27.70 -5.23
CA TYR A 234 21.11 -28.28 -4.00
C TYR A 234 20.03 -27.37 -3.39
N ILE A 235 18.87 -27.95 -3.08
CA ILE A 235 17.65 -27.21 -2.75
C ILE A 235 17.55 -26.89 -1.24
N PRO A 236 17.82 -27.83 -0.31
CA PRO A 236 17.71 -27.57 1.11
C PRO A 236 18.66 -26.47 1.60
N THR A 237 18.14 -25.59 2.45
CA THR A 237 18.90 -24.51 3.07
C THR A 237 19.36 -24.89 4.49
N SER A 238 20.01 -23.96 5.19
CA SER A 238 20.46 -24.15 6.57
C SER A 238 19.35 -24.40 7.58
N GLU A 239 18.08 -24.13 7.24
CA GLU A 239 16.94 -24.46 8.10
C GLU A 239 16.72 -25.98 8.27
N TYR A 240 17.38 -26.80 7.45
CA TYR A 240 17.25 -28.27 7.45
C TYR A 240 18.53 -29.00 7.87
N TRP A 241 19.50 -28.32 8.49
CA TRP A 241 20.68 -29.01 9.01
C TRP A 241 20.30 -30.00 10.11
N LEU A 242 20.82 -31.22 9.96
CA LEU A 242 20.71 -32.29 10.92
C LEU A 242 21.84 -32.20 11.95
N GLU A 243 21.49 -32.50 13.19
CA GLU A 243 22.39 -32.69 14.30
C GLU A 243 22.44 -34.17 14.70
N ASN A 244 23.39 -34.55 15.56
CA ASN A 244 23.48 -35.92 16.12
C ASN A 244 23.47 -37.02 15.04
N VAL A 245 24.13 -36.74 13.91
CA VAL A 245 24.13 -37.60 12.74
C VAL A 245 24.95 -38.86 13.00
N VAL A 246 24.40 -40.01 12.61
CA VAL A 246 25.12 -41.28 12.52
C VAL A 246 24.82 -41.90 11.16
N MET A 247 25.87 -42.34 10.46
CA MET A 247 25.75 -43.09 9.22
C MET A 247 26.60 -44.35 9.34
N THR A 248 25.95 -45.50 9.33
CA THR A 248 26.56 -46.82 9.51
C THR A 248 26.42 -47.61 8.22
N THR A 249 27.56 -48.06 7.69
CA THR A 249 27.58 -49.01 6.57
C THR A 249 27.02 -50.36 6.99
N GLY A 250 26.17 -50.97 6.17
CA GLY A 250 25.56 -52.28 6.45
C GLY A 250 24.59 -52.31 7.64
N GLY A 251 24.06 -51.16 8.06
CA GLY A 251 23.22 -51.04 9.26
C GLY A 251 21.79 -51.60 9.16
N ASN A 252 21.29 -51.99 7.98
CA ASN A 252 20.00 -52.68 7.84
C ASN A 252 20.17 -54.19 8.02
N THR A 253 20.13 -54.64 9.27
CA THR A 253 20.27 -56.05 9.64
C THR A 253 18.94 -56.74 9.94
N THR A 254 17.81 -56.03 9.78
CA THR A 254 16.50 -56.53 10.22
C THR A 254 15.52 -56.80 9.07
N ARG A 255 15.75 -56.24 7.88
CA ARG A 255 14.86 -56.37 6.73
C ARG A 255 15.63 -56.42 5.40
N ALA A 256 15.06 -57.10 4.41
CA ALA A 256 15.58 -57.11 3.04
C ALA A 256 15.38 -55.76 2.36
N ASP A 257 14.14 -55.27 2.36
CA ASP A 257 13.78 -53.94 1.88
C ASP A 257 14.26 -52.87 2.86
N GLY A 258 14.40 -51.67 2.35
CA GLY A 258 14.62 -50.50 3.18
C GLY A 258 13.38 -50.15 4.01
N TYR A 259 13.57 -49.24 4.96
CA TYR A 259 12.49 -48.63 5.71
C TYR A 259 12.94 -47.30 6.31
N ALA A 260 11.99 -46.46 6.71
CA ALA A 260 12.27 -45.22 7.40
C ALA A 260 11.38 -45.08 8.64
N LYS A 261 11.88 -44.37 9.65
CA LYS A 261 11.17 -44.03 10.87
C LYS A 261 11.40 -42.57 11.20
N ILE A 262 10.33 -41.88 11.56
CA ILE A 262 10.38 -40.53 12.12
C ILE A 262 9.79 -40.59 13.52
N THR A 263 10.49 -40.00 14.49
CA THR A 263 10.03 -39.92 15.89
C THR A 263 10.02 -38.46 16.33
N LEU A 264 8.90 -38.00 16.87
CA LEU A 264 8.80 -36.73 17.57
C LEU A 264 9.52 -36.85 18.92
N LEU A 265 10.56 -36.05 19.12
CA LEU A 265 11.32 -35.97 20.38
C LEU A 265 10.74 -34.90 21.30
N GLN A 266 10.35 -33.76 20.74
CA GLN A 266 9.77 -32.64 21.48
C GLN A 266 8.82 -31.87 20.56
N ALA A 267 7.58 -31.68 20.97
CA ALA A 267 6.66 -30.77 20.29
C ALA A 267 7.09 -29.31 20.56
N LEU A 268 6.88 -28.42 19.58
CA LEU A 268 7.16 -27.00 19.76
C LEU A 268 5.87 -26.18 19.61
N PRO A 269 5.76 -25.05 20.32
CA PRO A 269 4.70 -24.07 20.05
C PRO A 269 4.85 -23.52 18.64
N PHE A 270 3.78 -22.91 18.15
CA PHE A 270 3.83 -22.21 16.87
C PHE A 270 2.95 -20.98 16.85
N LEU A 271 3.35 -20.01 16.03
CA LEU A 271 2.80 -18.67 16.00
C LEU A 271 2.58 -18.23 14.56
N ASN A 272 1.38 -17.74 14.27
CA ASN A 272 1.04 -17.10 13.01
C ASN A 272 0.53 -15.68 13.27
N ILE A 273 1.14 -14.68 12.64
CA ILE A 273 0.65 -13.30 12.62
C ILE A 273 -0.17 -13.15 11.33
N SER A 274 -1.48 -12.97 11.47
CA SER A 274 -2.41 -12.89 10.34
C SER A 274 -2.48 -11.49 9.74
N SER A 275 -2.31 -10.44 10.56
CA SER A 275 -2.19 -9.07 10.08
C SER A 275 -1.48 -8.19 11.11
N TYR A 276 -0.86 -7.10 10.65
CA TYR A 276 -0.29 -6.08 11.51
C TYR A 276 -0.20 -4.74 10.78
N ASN A 277 -0.22 -3.64 11.53
CA ASN A 277 -0.11 -2.27 11.03
C ASN A 277 0.57 -1.37 12.08
N SER A 278 0.41 -0.04 11.97
CA SER A 278 1.04 0.93 12.87
C SER A 278 0.46 0.97 14.30
N THR A 279 -0.70 0.37 14.54
CA THR A 279 -1.40 0.42 15.84
C THR A 279 -1.82 -0.95 16.36
N THR A 280 -1.99 -1.95 15.51
CA THR A 280 -2.48 -3.28 15.91
C THR A 280 -1.76 -4.42 15.22
N ALA A 281 -1.73 -5.58 15.89
CA ALA A 281 -1.36 -6.85 15.29
C ALA A 281 -2.33 -7.96 15.72
N THR A 282 -2.76 -8.77 14.76
CA THR A 282 -3.60 -9.95 14.99
C THR A 282 -2.78 -11.21 14.75
N PHE A 283 -2.87 -12.14 15.69
CA PHE A 283 -2.08 -13.36 15.65
C PHE A 283 -2.81 -14.52 16.36
N LYS A 284 -2.37 -15.74 16.05
CA LYS A 284 -2.78 -16.96 16.71
C LYS A 284 -1.56 -17.78 17.09
N ALA A 285 -1.47 -18.09 18.38
CA ALA A 285 -0.55 -19.08 18.91
C ALA A 285 -1.27 -20.42 19.06
N ASP A 286 -0.54 -21.52 18.95
CA ASP A 286 -1.09 -22.85 19.15
C ASP A 286 0.05 -23.83 19.46
N HIS A 287 -0.31 -25.05 19.85
CA HIS A 287 0.61 -26.14 20.15
C HIS A 287 -0.03 -27.46 19.74
N THR A 288 0.77 -28.47 19.36
CA THR A 288 0.20 -29.78 19.00
C THR A 288 -0.58 -30.41 20.17
N ASP A 289 -0.16 -30.09 21.39
CA ASP A 289 -0.92 -30.23 22.64
C ASP A 289 -1.16 -28.84 23.25
N PRO A 290 -2.35 -28.25 23.06
CA PRO A 290 -2.70 -26.93 23.57
C PRO A 290 -2.46 -26.72 25.07
N THR A 291 -2.48 -27.79 25.86
CA THR A 291 -2.34 -27.71 27.33
C THR A 291 -0.92 -27.34 27.76
N LEU A 292 0.06 -27.44 26.85
CA LEU A 292 1.45 -27.15 27.14
C LEU A 292 1.79 -25.65 27.00
N LEU A 293 0.95 -24.83 26.36
CA LEU A 293 1.20 -23.39 26.29
C LEU A 293 1.09 -22.75 27.68
N THR A 294 2.07 -21.92 28.03
CA THR A 294 2.11 -21.25 29.34
C THR A 294 1.92 -19.75 29.26
N LYS A 295 2.51 -19.10 28.24
CA LYS A 295 2.40 -17.65 28.06
C LYS A 295 2.67 -17.19 26.62
N ILE A 296 2.16 -16.01 26.30
CA ILE A 296 2.52 -15.24 25.11
C ILE A 296 3.00 -13.87 25.57
N GLU A 297 4.13 -13.43 25.06
CA GLU A 297 4.72 -12.12 25.37
C GLU A 297 4.90 -11.35 24.07
N TYR A 298 4.62 -10.04 24.07
CA TYR A 298 5.00 -9.18 22.97
C TYR A 298 5.85 -8.00 23.41
N PHE A 299 6.76 -7.63 22.51
CA PHE A 299 7.80 -6.65 22.72
C PHE A 299 7.79 -5.64 21.58
N ILE A 300 8.06 -4.38 21.91
CA ILE A 300 8.37 -3.34 20.94
C ILE A 300 9.81 -2.92 21.21
N ASP A 301 10.70 -3.08 20.22
CA ASP A 301 12.14 -2.80 20.35
C ASP A 301 12.76 -3.46 21.59
N ASP A 302 12.50 -4.76 21.72
CA ASP A 302 12.90 -5.61 22.85
C ASP A 302 12.36 -5.18 24.23
N VAL A 303 11.51 -4.14 24.31
CA VAL A 303 10.82 -3.74 25.54
C VAL A 303 9.51 -4.51 25.66
N LEU A 304 9.39 -5.33 26.71
CA LEU A 304 8.17 -6.08 27.03
C LEU A 304 7.00 -5.13 27.24
N LYS A 305 5.86 -5.41 26.58
CA LYS A 305 4.64 -4.62 26.71
C LYS A 305 3.54 -5.37 27.47
N GLU A 306 3.37 -6.66 27.21
CA GLU A 306 2.36 -7.48 27.87
C GLU A 306 2.76 -8.94 27.94
N THR A 307 2.27 -9.63 28.97
CA THR A 307 2.31 -11.09 29.12
C THR A 307 0.89 -11.61 29.23
N ILE A 308 0.48 -12.42 28.27
CA ILE A 308 -0.84 -13.07 28.20
C ILE A 308 -0.68 -14.49 28.73
N THR A 309 -1.52 -14.91 29.68
CA THR A 309 -1.48 -16.25 30.32
C THR A 309 -2.80 -17.02 30.20
N THR A 310 -3.82 -16.45 29.54
CA THR A 310 -5.15 -17.06 29.38
C THR A 310 -5.58 -17.10 27.93
N ASP A 311 -6.43 -18.08 27.60
CA ASP A 311 -6.99 -18.29 26.26
C ASP A 311 -5.90 -18.29 25.17
N LEU A 312 -4.78 -18.96 25.43
CA LEU A 312 -3.55 -18.87 24.64
C LEU A 312 -3.67 -19.40 23.21
N THR A 313 -4.69 -20.21 22.93
CA THR A 313 -4.96 -20.76 21.59
C THR A 313 -6.02 -20.00 20.81
N LEU A 314 -6.68 -19.01 21.43
CA LEU A 314 -7.61 -18.13 20.73
C LEU A 314 -6.83 -17.07 19.93
N GLU A 315 -7.41 -16.63 18.82
CA GLU A 315 -6.87 -15.48 18.09
C GLU A 315 -6.85 -14.24 18.99
N LYS A 316 -5.74 -13.50 18.95
CA LYS A 316 -5.51 -12.31 19.77
C LYS A 316 -5.28 -11.11 18.84
N THR A 317 -5.79 -9.96 19.26
CA THR A 317 -5.43 -8.66 18.68
C THR A 317 -4.83 -7.80 19.77
N ILE A 318 -3.56 -7.45 19.60
CA ILE A 318 -2.85 -6.54 20.50
C ILE A 318 -2.88 -5.13 19.90
N ASN A 319 -2.90 -4.13 20.79
CA ASN A 319 -2.84 -2.72 20.44
C ASN A 319 -1.55 -2.13 21.00
N TYR A 320 -0.88 -1.27 20.25
CA TYR A 320 0.35 -0.60 20.66
C TYR A 320 0.41 0.83 20.11
N THR A 321 1.30 1.65 20.68
CA THR A 321 1.56 3.02 20.25
C THR A 321 3.04 3.15 19.88
N LEU A 322 3.31 3.82 18.76
CA LEU A 322 4.65 4.14 18.28
C LEU A 322 4.89 5.65 18.45
N GLU A 323 6.02 5.99 19.09
CA GLU A 323 6.34 7.37 19.46
C GLU A 323 6.71 8.20 18.21
N ASP A 324 7.46 7.61 17.28
CA ASP A 324 7.97 8.25 16.08
C ASP A 324 7.66 7.46 14.80
N ASN A 325 8.13 7.97 13.66
CA ASN A 325 7.96 7.35 12.34
C ASN A 325 9.13 6.43 11.95
N THR A 326 10.07 6.14 12.86
CA THR A 326 11.17 5.23 12.59
C THR A 326 10.67 3.79 12.49
N LEU A 327 11.53 2.90 12.03
CA LEU A 327 11.23 1.47 11.96
C LEU A 327 11.42 0.88 13.35
N HIS A 328 10.35 0.32 13.89
CA HIS A 328 10.33 -0.43 15.14
C HIS A 328 10.18 -1.92 14.87
N THR A 329 10.51 -2.73 15.87
CA THR A 329 10.36 -4.18 15.82
C THR A 329 9.22 -4.63 16.72
N LEU A 330 8.25 -5.35 16.18
CA LEU A 330 7.28 -6.11 16.95
C LEU A 330 7.75 -7.55 17.03
N LYS A 331 8.06 -8.01 18.23
CA LYS A 331 8.38 -9.41 18.51
C LYS A 331 7.29 -10.01 19.36
N ILE A 332 6.74 -11.14 18.91
CA ILE A 332 5.78 -11.94 19.69
C ILE A 332 6.43 -13.29 19.96
N VAL A 333 6.43 -13.71 21.22
CA VAL A 333 7.05 -14.93 21.72
C VAL A 333 5.99 -15.77 22.42
N VAL A 334 5.82 -17.01 21.97
CA VAL A 334 4.96 -18.01 22.59
C VAL A 334 5.85 -18.98 23.34
N THR A 335 5.54 -19.28 24.59
CA THR A 335 6.31 -20.19 25.45
C THR A 335 5.44 -21.35 25.92
N ASP A 336 6.01 -22.55 25.94
CA ASP A 336 5.37 -23.75 26.50
C ASP A 336 5.89 -24.08 27.92
N SER A 337 5.41 -25.19 28.50
CA SER A 337 5.79 -25.65 29.84
C SER A 337 7.19 -26.26 29.92
N ALA A 338 7.81 -26.57 28.78
CA ALA A 338 9.19 -27.03 28.67
C ALA A 338 10.17 -25.87 28.42
N ASN A 339 9.69 -24.62 28.48
CA ASN A 339 10.42 -23.40 28.11
C ASN A 339 10.86 -23.34 26.65
N ALA A 340 10.26 -24.15 25.77
CA ALA A 340 10.47 -24.00 24.34
C ALA A 340 9.67 -22.80 23.82
N THR A 341 10.27 -22.07 22.88
CA THR A 341 9.68 -20.84 22.35
C THR A 341 9.46 -20.89 20.85
N ALA A 342 8.39 -20.22 20.41
CA ALA A 342 8.19 -19.85 19.02
C ALA A 342 8.05 -18.34 18.94
N GLU A 343 8.89 -17.70 18.13
CA GLU A 343 8.87 -16.26 17.96
C GLU A 343 8.62 -15.86 16.51
N LYS A 344 7.95 -14.72 16.35
CA LYS A 344 7.92 -13.97 15.10
C LYS A 344 8.30 -12.53 15.37
N VAL A 345 9.19 -12.01 14.53
CA VAL A 345 9.61 -10.61 14.51
C VAL A 345 9.13 -10.02 13.20
N VAL A 346 8.45 -8.87 13.28
CA VAL A 346 8.00 -8.09 12.12
C VAL A 346 8.37 -6.63 12.29
N SER A 347 8.61 -5.97 11.16
CA SER A 347 8.92 -4.55 11.13
C SER A 347 7.64 -3.70 11.09
N ILE A 348 7.51 -2.72 11.98
CA ILE A 348 6.35 -1.81 12.07
C ILE A 348 6.78 -0.34 12.16
N SER A 349 5.93 0.59 11.76
CA SER A 349 6.22 2.03 11.82
C SER A 349 4.93 2.84 11.91
N LYS A 350 4.98 4.05 12.50
CA LYS A 350 3.81 4.94 12.62
C LYS A 350 3.35 5.52 11.27
N GLY A 351 4.28 5.63 10.31
CA GLY A 351 4.06 6.06 8.93
C GLY A 351 5.07 5.39 7.99
N ILE A 352 5.15 5.83 6.72
CA ILE A 352 5.94 5.12 5.70
C ILE A 352 7.44 5.18 5.98
N ALA A 353 7.99 4.15 6.64
CA ALA A 353 9.41 3.90 6.78
C ALA A 353 9.93 2.97 5.67
N PRO A 354 11.14 3.21 5.12
CA PRO A 354 11.77 2.29 4.17
C PRO A 354 12.07 0.94 4.84
N LEU A 355 11.73 -0.15 4.13
CA LEU A 355 12.01 -1.50 4.59
C LEU A 355 13.51 -1.83 4.49
N PRO A 356 14.08 -2.62 5.42
CA PRO A 356 15.46 -3.08 5.33
C PRO A 356 15.71 -3.97 4.10
N ALA A 357 16.96 -4.01 3.64
CA ALA A 357 17.37 -4.96 2.61
C ALA A 357 17.14 -6.41 3.09
N GLY A 358 16.47 -7.23 2.27
CA GLY A 358 16.14 -8.62 2.62
C GLY A 358 14.77 -8.83 3.27
N SER A 359 13.90 -7.81 3.30
CA SER A 359 12.53 -7.92 3.82
C SER A 359 11.70 -8.98 3.08
N THR A 360 10.83 -9.66 3.82
CA THR A 360 9.96 -10.74 3.34
C THR A 360 8.78 -10.23 2.52
N THR A 361 8.15 -11.09 1.71
CA THR A 361 6.94 -10.76 0.94
C THR A 361 5.78 -10.30 1.84
N ASP A 362 5.68 -10.85 3.05
CA ASP A 362 4.65 -10.47 4.04
C ASP A 362 4.88 -9.04 4.56
N GLU A 363 6.14 -8.66 4.80
CA GLU A 363 6.53 -7.30 5.17
C GLU A 363 6.25 -6.30 4.04
N VAL A 364 6.56 -6.67 2.79
CA VAL A 364 6.24 -5.83 1.62
C VAL A 364 4.73 -5.65 1.48
N THR A 365 3.95 -6.73 1.63
CA THR A 365 2.48 -6.69 1.51
C THR A 365 1.86 -5.79 2.58
N SER A 366 2.35 -5.89 3.82
CA SER A 366 1.90 -5.04 4.92
C SER A 366 2.25 -3.58 4.68
N LYS A 367 3.45 -3.29 4.15
CA LYS A 367 3.84 -1.93 3.76
C LYS A 367 2.96 -1.33 2.68
N TRP A 368 2.54 -2.12 1.69
CA TRP A 368 1.58 -1.69 0.67
C TRP A 368 0.22 -1.34 1.26
N MET A 369 -0.27 -2.09 2.26
CA MET A 369 -1.51 -1.76 2.97
C MET A 369 -1.38 -0.43 3.73
N GLU A 370 -0.25 -0.19 4.39
CA GLU A 370 0.02 1.06 5.10
C GLU A 370 0.08 2.27 4.16
N ILE A 371 0.72 2.13 2.99
CA ILE A 371 0.75 3.16 1.94
C ILE A 371 -0.68 3.45 1.43
N LYS A 372 -1.46 2.40 1.18
CA LYS A 372 -2.86 2.51 0.74
C LYS A 372 -3.71 3.30 1.75
N ASP A 373 -3.59 2.99 3.04
CA ASP A 373 -4.36 3.67 4.09
C ASP A 373 -3.92 5.12 4.27
N THR A 374 -2.60 5.39 4.20
CA THR A 374 -2.05 6.75 4.21
C THR A 374 -2.60 7.57 3.04
N PHE A 375 -2.62 7.01 1.84
CA PHE A 375 -3.16 7.65 0.64
C PHE A 375 -4.67 7.91 0.75
N LYS A 376 -5.41 6.95 1.31
CA LYS A 376 -6.85 7.10 1.58
C LYS A 376 -7.12 8.24 2.56
N SER A 377 -6.35 8.32 3.65
CA SER A 377 -6.44 9.41 4.63
C SER A 377 -6.15 10.78 4.00
N GLY A 378 -5.08 10.89 3.20
CA GLY A 378 -4.75 12.10 2.45
C GLY A 378 -5.87 12.54 1.50
N LYS A 379 -6.46 11.60 0.75
CA LYS A 379 -7.64 11.88 -0.09
C LYS A 379 -8.84 12.35 0.73
N THR A 380 -9.15 11.69 1.85
CA THR A 380 -10.23 12.11 2.75
C THR A 380 -10.03 13.54 3.24
N SER A 381 -8.80 13.94 3.58
CA SER A 381 -8.49 15.32 3.96
C SER A 381 -8.78 16.31 2.83
N ILE A 382 -8.41 15.99 1.58
CA ILE A 382 -8.71 16.83 0.40
C ILE A 382 -10.22 16.92 0.19
N ILE A 383 -10.93 15.79 0.25
CA ILE A 383 -12.40 15.72 0.09
C ILE A 383 -13.09 16.58 1.15
N ASN A 384 -12.70 16.46 2.41
CA ASN A 384 -13.25 17.27 3.50
C ASN A 384 -13.01 18.77 3.26
N THR A 385 -11.84 19.13 2.71
CA THR A 385 -11.52 20.53 2.37
C THR A 385 -12.39 21.05 1.21
N LEU A 386 -12.59 20.24 0.16
CA LEU A 386 -13.46 20.56 -0.98
C LEU A 386 -14.93 20.71 -0.55
N ALA A 387 -15.38 19.88 0.38
CA ALA A 387 -16.74 19.96 0.92
C ALA A 387 -17.03 21.32 1.60
N LEU A 388 -16.03 21.95 2.23
CA LEU A 388 -16.16 23.30 2.81
C LEU A 388 -16.45 24.38 1.75
N LYS A 389 -16.17 24.11 0.48
CA LYS A 389 -16.45 24.99 -0.66
C LYS A 389 -17.65 24.52 -1.49
N ASN A 390 -18.46 23.60 -0.98
CA ASN A 390 -19.57 22.97 -1.69
C ASN A 390 -19.16 22.28 -3.00
N ILE A 391 -17.93 21.78 -3.08
CA ILE A 391 -17.44 21.03 -4.24
C ILE A 391 -17.60 19.54 -3.94
N GLU A 392 -18.44 18.85 -4.72
CA GLU A 392 -18.67 17.42 -4.55
C GLU A 392 -17.41 16.61 -4.89
N ALA A 393 -16.93 15.82 -3.93
CA ALA A 393 -15.81 14.90 -4.10
C ALA A 393 -16.01 13.66 -3.21
N ASN A 394 -15.48 12.52 -3.63
CA ASN A 394 -15.53 11.27 -2.87
C ASN A 394 -14.28 10.42 -3.08
N LEU A 395 -14.15 9.32 -2.33
CA LEU A 395 -12.95 8.47 -2.35
C LEU A 395 -12.71 7.75 -3.68
N ASN A 396 -13.73 7.62 -4.53
CA ASN A 396 -13.57 7.06 -5.88
C ASN A 396 -12.88 8.05 -6.81
N ASN A 397 -12.84 9.34 -6.49
CA ASN A 397 -12.16 10.31 -7.33
C ASN A 397 -10.67 10.04 -7.41
N THR A 398 -10.11 10.09 -8.62
CA THR A 398 -8.65 10.01 -8.82
C THR A 398 -7.95 11.25 -8.26
N LEU A 399 -6.62 11.22 -8.06
CA LEU A 399 -5.90 12.44 -7.69
C LEU A 399 -6.01 13.53 -8.76
N VAL A 400 -6.09 13.14 -10.03
CA VAL A 400 -6.28 14.05 -11.16
C VAL A 400 -7.66 14.71 -11.05
N GLU A 401 -8.72 13.92 -10.86
CA GLU A 401 -10.07 14.45 -10.69
C GLU A 401 -10.21 15.35 -9.45
N LEU A 402 -9.56 15.00 -8.34
CA LEU A 402 -9.51 15.89 -7.17
C LEU A 402 -8.79 17.20 -7.49
N SER A 403 -7.69 17.16 -8.25
CA SER A 403 -6.97 18.37 -8.67
C SER A 403 -7.78 19.26 -9.63
N GLU A 404 -8.55 18.66 -10.53
CA GLU A 404 -9.44 19.38 -11.45
C GLU A 404 -10.61 20.04 -10.70
N LYS A 405 -11.17 19.33 -9.72
CA LYS A 405 -12.19 19.88 -8.81
C LYS A 405 -11.67 21.06 -7.99
N ILE A 406 -10.44 20.97 -7.47
CA ILE A 406 -9.77 22.10 -6.81
C ILE A 406 -9.66 23.27 -7.78
N LYS A 407 -9.12 23.06 -8.97
CA LYS A 407 -8.93 24.11 -9.98
C LYS A 407 -10.25 24.83 -10.32
N THR A 408 -11.30 24.06 -10.58
CA THR A 408 -12.65 24.60 -10.88
C THR A 408 -13.21 25.44 -9.72
N GLY A 409 -12.94 25.02 -8.48
CA GLY A 409 -13.30 25.76 -7.27
C GLY A 409 -12.62 27.11 -7.13
N PHE A 410 -11.37 27.24 -7.58
CA PHE A 410 -10.64 28.51 -7.58
C PHE A 410 -11.05 29.42 -8.75
N ASP A 411 -11.38 28.86 -9.91
CA ASP A 411 -11.74 29.66 -11.11
C ASP A 411 -13.17 30.25 -11.04
N SER A 412 -14.03 29.75 -10.16
CA SER A 412 -15.46 30.11 -10.10
C SER A 412 -15.85 31.12 -9.00
N SER A 413 -14.93 31.50 -8.10
CA SER A 413 -15.25 32.37 -6.96
C SER A 413 -14.86 33.85 -7.09
N ASP A 414 -14.11 34.23 -8.13
CA ASP A 414 -13.74 35.64 -8.35
C ASP A 414 -14.58 36.23 -9.48
N ALA A 415 -15.46 37.18 -9.16
CA ALA A 415 -16.05 38.06 -10.16
C ALA A 415 -14.88 38.72 -10.93
N THR A 416 -14.79 38.46 -12.23
CA THR A 416 -13.63 38.91 -13.01
C THR A 416 -13.56 40.44 -13.00
N ALA A 417 -12.35 41.00 -13.00
CA ALA A 417 -12.14 42.45 -13.04
C ALA A 417 -12.94 43.15 -14.17
N GLU A 418 -13.21 42.41 -15.24
CA GLU A 418 -14.02 42.82 -16.39
C GLU A 418 -15.51 43.03 -16.05
N GLN A 419 -16.11 42.19 -15.20
CA GLN A 419 -17.50 42.35 -14.75
C GLN A 419 -17.68 43.60 -13.88
N LEU A 420 -16.72 43.86 -12.98
CA LEU A 420 -16.71 45.07 -12.15
C LEU A 420 -16.51 46.33 -13.01
N GLN A 421 -15.63 46.28 -14.01
CA GLN A 421 -15.38 47.39 -14.94
C GLN A 421 -16.63 47.74 -15.77
N ASN A 422 -17.37 46.73 -16.22
CA ASN A 422 -18.62 46.92 -16.97
C ASN A 422 -19.71 47.59 -16.10
N GLN A 423 -19.79 47.23 -14.82
CA GLN A 423 -20.76 47.80 -13.89
C GLN A 423 -20.45 49.28 -13.55
N ILE A 424 -19.17 49.61 -13.36
CA ILE A 424 -18.69 50.99 -13.17
C ILE A 424 -18.99 51.85 -14.39
N THR A 425 -18.76 51.32 -15.60
CA THR A 425 -19.01 52.04 -16.86
C THR A 425 -20.50 52.38 -17.02
N ASN A 426 -21.40 51.45 -16.69
CA ASN A 426 -22.85 51.67 -16.77
C ASN A 426 -23.32 52.75 -15.77
N LEU A 427 -22.83 52.71 -14.53
CA LEU A 427 -23.17 53.70 -13.51
C LEU A 427 -22.67 55.11 -13.87
N ASN A 428 -21.46 55.23 -14.44
CA ASN A 428 -20.93 56.52 -14.90
C ASN A 428 -21.75 57.14 -16.05
N ASN A 429 -22.23 56.31 -16.99
CA ASN A 429 -23.09 56.77 -18.08
C ASN A 429 -24.44 57.30 -17.57
N GLN A 430 -25.04 56.66 -16.56
CA GLN A 430 -26.29 57.13 -15.95
C GLN A 430 -26.13 58.44 -15.17
N LEU A 431 -24.99 58.61 -14.49
CA LEU A 431 -24.70 59.83 -13.72
C LEU A 431 -24.48 61.03 -14.65
N SER A 432 -23.83 60.81 -15.80
CA SER A 432 -23.51 61.86 -16.79
C SER A 432 -24.72 62.48 -17.48
N GLN A 433 -25.91 61.87 -17.36
CA GLN A 433 -27.15 62.34 -17.99
C GLN A 433 -28.04 63.22 -17.08
N ARG A 434 -27.69 63.41 -15.81
CA ARG A 434 -28.50 64.20 -14.87
C ARG A 434 -28.06 65.68 -14.84
N LYS A 435 -28.98 66.60 -15.15
CA LYS A 435 -28.77 68.05 -14.98
C LYS A 435 -28.74 68.44 -13.50
N ARG A 436 -27.84 69.35 -13.11
CA ARG A 436 -27.73 69.85 -11.74
C ARG A 436 -28.78 70.92 -11.44
N TRP A 437 -29.21 71.00 -10.19
CA TRP A 437 -30.07 72.07 -9.69
C TRP A 437 -29.75 72.37 -8.23
N ALA A 438 -30.12 73.57 -7.78
CA ALA A 438 -29.94 74.04 -6.41
C ALA A 438 -31.15 74.88 -5.96
N LYS A 439 -31.35 74.97 -4.64
CA LYS A 439 -32.36 75.81 -3.98
C LYS A 439 -31.69 76.61 -2.88
N GLY A 440 -32.10 77.87 -2.71
CA GLY A 440 -31.68 78.67 -1.57
C GLY A 440 -32.74 79.68 -1.15
N THR A 441 -32.41 80.41 -0.09
CA THR A 441 -33.25 81.46 0.47
C THR A 441 -32.39 82.70 0.67
N TYR A 442 -32.90 83.87 0.32
CA TYR A 442 -32.25 85.15 0.56
C TYR A 442 -33.11 86.00 1.49
N THR A 443 -32.49 86.58 2.52
CA THR A 443 -33.16 87.43 3.51
C THR A 443 -32.75 88.88 3.29
N PHE A 444 -33.74 89.77 3.16
CA PHE A 444 -33.47 91.19 2.94
C PHE A 444 -32.77 91.84 4.13
N THR A 445 -31.68 92.52 3.83
CA THR A 445 -30.87 93.32 4.75
C THR A 445 -31.38 94.75 4.84
N GLN A 446 -30.86 95.50 5.81
CA GLN A 446 -31.10 96.94 5.91
C GLN A 446 -30.65 97.70 4.65
N SER A 447 -29.53 97.29 4.03
CA SER A 447 -29.04 97.87 2.78
C SER A 447 -30.02 97.64 1.63
N ASP A 448 -30.64 96.47 1.57
CA ASP A 448 -31.61 96.14 0.52
C ASP A 448 -32.87 96.99 0.65
N TYR A 449 -33.32 97.25 1.88
CA TYR A 449 -34.42 98.17 2.14
C TYR A 449 -34.14 99.57 1.58
N GLU A 450 -32.93 100.06 1.79
CA GLU A 450 -32.52 101.41 1.39
C GLU A 450 -32.29 101.53 -0.12
N ASN A 451 -31.80 100.47 -0.78
CA ASN A 451 -31.28 100.53 -2.15
C ASN A 451 -32.11 99.76 -3.18
N PHE A 452 -32.83 98.71 -2.78
CA PHE A 452 -33.64 97.87 -3.66
C PHE A 452 -35.13 98.17 -3.48
N TYR A 453 -35.60 99.13 -4.26
CA TYR A 453 -36.97 99.62 -4.20
C TYR A 453 -37.50 100.01 -5.58
N SER A 454 -38.82 100.01 -5.70
CA SER A 454 -39.51 100.48 -6.89
C SER A 454 -40.13 101.85 -6.62
N ARG A 455 -39.79 102.84 -7.45
CA ARG A 455 -40.40 104.19 -7.46
C ARG A 455 -40.56 104.68 -8.90
N TYR A 456 -41.46 105.63 -9.10
CA TYR A 456 -41.58 106.32 -10.38
C TYR A 456 -40.36 107.23 -10.61
N SER A 457 -39.87 107.29 -11.85
CA SER A 457 -38.80 108.19 -12.28
C SER A 457 -38.87 108.37 -13.80
N SER A 458 -38.82 109.62 -14.26
CA SER A 458 -38.78 109.98 -15.68
C SER A 458 -37.41 109.78 -16.35
N ALA A 459 -36.38 109.42 -15.58
CA ALA A 459 -35.07 109.08 -16.12
C ALA A 459 -35.10 107.71 -16.81
N GLU A 460 -34.72 107.66 -18.09
CA GLU A 460 -34.77 106.49 -19.00
C GLU A 460 -34.06 105.21 -18.50
N ASN A 461 -33.30 105.27 -17.39
CA ASN A 461 -32.54 104.13 -16.85
C ASN A 461 -32.73 103.92 -15.33
N TYR A 462 -33.86 104.35 -14.76
CA TYR A 462 -34.12 104.19 -13.34
C TYR A 462 -34.53 102.77 -12.95
N ALA A 463 -33.57 101.84 -12.91
CA ALA A 463 -33.74 100.50 -12.38
C ALA A 463 -32.89 100.31 -11.11
N LYS A 464 -33.45 99.69 -10.08
CA LYS A 464 -32.73 99.27 -8.87
C LYS A 464 -32.47 97.78 -8.93
N SER A 465 -31.30 97.37 -8.45
CA SER A 465 -30.87 95.97 -8.47
C SER A 465 -30.54 95.46 -7.08
N LEU A 466 -30.77 94.16 -6.88
CA LEU A 466 -30.34 93.39 -5.72
C LEU A 466 -29.50 92.22 -6.20
N THR A 467 -28.29 92.09 -5.67
CA THR A 467 -27.42 90.95 -5.93
C THR A 467 -27.66 89.86 -4.90
N VAL A 468 -27.98 88.65 -5.37
CA VAL A 468 -28.25 87.47 -4.56
C VAL A 468 -27.09 86.47 -4.74
N PRO A 469 -26.26 86.24 -3.71
CA PRO A 469 -25.18 85.26 -3.78
C PRO A 469 -25.74 83.83 -3.73
N ILE A 470 -25.23 82.96 -4.61
CA ILE A 470 -25.64 81.56 -4.75
C ILE A 470 -24.49 80.55 -4.68
N ASN A 471 -23.26 80.94 -5.05
CA ASN A 471 -22.01 80.13 -4.93
C ASN A 471 -22.14 78.66 -5.34
N LEU A 472 -22.66 78.41 -6.54
CA LEU A 472 -22.84 77.08 -7.13
C LEU A 472 -21.59 76.61 -7.89
N ASN A 473 -21.40 75.29 -8.00
CA ASN A 473 -20.34 74.70 -8.83
C ASN A 473 -20.73 74.57 -10.32
N PHE A 474 -21.80 75.25 -10.73
CA PHE A 474 -22.30 75.36 -12.09
C PHE A 474 -22.86 76.76 -12.34
N ILE A 475 -22.93 77.17 -13.61
CA ILE A 475 -23.60 78.42 -14.00
C ILE A 475 -25.05 78.05 -14.35
N PRO A 476 -26.06 78.54 -13.61
CA PRO A 476 -27.45 78.23 -13.93
C PRO A 476 -27.86 78.84 -15.28
N SER A 477 -28.54 78.07 -16.13
CA SER A 477 -29.24 78.62 -17.30
C SER A 477 -30.62 79.19 -16.94
N LEU A 478 -31.20 78.74 -15.83
CA LEU A 478 -32.51 79.20 -15.34
C LEU A 478 -32.45 79.48 -13.84
N VAL A 479 -32.88 80.67 -13.45
CA VAL A 479 -33.15 81.02 -12.05
C VAL A 479 -34.61 81.40 -11.89
N ILE A 480 -35.27 80.86 -10.88
CA ILE A 480 -36.67 81.16 -10.53
C ILE A 480 -36.71 81.63 -9.08
N VAL A 481 -37.17 82.85 -8.85
CA VAL A 481 -37.59 83.32 -7.52
C VAL A 481 -39.08 83.11 -7.39
N GLU A 482 -39.47 82.33 -6.38
CA GLU A 482 -40.82 81.81 -6.21
C GLU A 482 -41.84 82.92 -5.92
N LYS A 483 -41.59 83.70 -4.88
CA LYS A 483 -42.41 84.83 -4.46
C LYS A 483 -41.56 85.88 -3.76
N LEU A 484 -41.83 87.15 -4.04
CA LEU A 484 -41.21 88.29 -3.39
C LEU A 484 -42.23 89.41 -3.20
N CYS A 485 -42.20 90.12 -2.07
CA CYS A 485 -43.16 91.16 -1.74
C CYS A 485 -42.49 92.53 -1.55
N PHE A 486 -43.10 93.58 -2.10
CA PHE A 486 -42.80 94.98 -1.75
C PHE A 486 -43.98 95.65 -1.05
N TYR A 487 -43.69 96.63 -0.20
CA TYR A 487 -44.64 97.33 0.67
C TYR A 487 -44.51 98.84 0.51
N GLY A 488 -45.64 99.54 0.52
CA GLY A 488 -45.68 101.01 0.45
C GLY A 488 -47.11 101.55 0.48
N ASN A 489 -47.32 102.70 1.13
CA ASN A 489 -48.61 103.40 1.21
C ASN A 489 -49.81 102.51 1.63
N GLY A 490 -49.59 101.56 2.55
CA GLY A 490 -50.61 100.62 3.03
C GLY A 490 -50.92 99.44 2.09
N TYR A 491 -50.23 99.33 0.95
CA TYR A 491 -50.41 98.26 -0.04
C TYR A 491 -49.23 97.28 -0.06
N THR A 492 -49.52 96.04 -0.48
CA THR A 492 -48.54 94.98 -0.75
C THR A 492 -48.53 94.65 -2.24
N VAL A 493 -47.35 94.58 -2.81
CA VAL A 493 -47.09 94.23 -4.21
C VAL A 493 -46.43 92.85 -4.21
N ASN A 494 -47.10 91.85 -4.76
CA ASN A 494 -46.56 90.50 -4.85
C ASN A 494 -46.01 90.22 -6.25
N PHE A 495 -44.78 89.73 -6.31
CA PHE A 495 -44.15 89.20 -7.52
C PHE A 495 -44.08 87.69 -7.39
N TYR A 496 -44.45 86.98 -8.46
CA TYR A 496 -44.41 85.52 -8.51
C TYR A 496 -43.58 85.05 -9.69
N ALA A 497 -42.90 83.92 -9.52
CA ALA A 497 -42.14 83.22 -10.56
C ALA A 497 -41.20 84.15 -11.35
N ILE A 498 -40.46 85.01 -10.65
CA ILE A 498 -39.51 85.94 -11.28
C ILE A 498 -38.37 85.11 -11.87
N ASN A 499 -38.09 85.27 -13.16
CA ASN A 499 -37.10 84.44 -13.85
C ASN A 499 -36.35 85.23 -14.93
N ASN A 500 -35.38 84.58 -15.57
CA ASN A 500 -34.54 85.13 -16.64
C ASN A 500 -35.03 84.77 -18.06
N LEU A 501 -36.16 84.07 -18.20
CA LEU A 501 -36.70 83.65 -19.51
C LEU A 501 -37.71 84.65 -20.08
N ASN A 502 -38.49 85.31 -19.21
CA ASN A 502 -39.54 86.23 -19.65
C ASN A 502 -39.00 87.64 -19.93
N GLN A 503 -39.08 88.08 -21.19
CA GLN A 503 -38.77 89.46 -21.59
C GLN A 503 -39.75 90.50 -21.01
N LEU A 504 -40.92 90.08 -20.53
CA LEU A 504 -42.00 90.97 -20.06
C LEU A 504 -41.96 91.29 -18.56
N ALA A 505 -40.98 90.74 -17.81
CA ALA A 505 -40.84 90.86 -16.37
C ALA A 505 -42.07 90.39 -15.53
N SER A 506 -41.83 89.94 -14.29
CA SER A 506 -42.91 89.61 -13.36
C SER A 506 -43.59 90.90 -12.91
N VAL A 507 -44.92 90.96 -13.04
CA VAL A 507 -45.70 92.18 -12.77
C VAL A 507 -46.37 92.08 -11.40
N GLY A 508 -45.94 92.92 -10.47
CA GLY A 508 -46.64 93.13 -9.20
C GLY A 508 -47.73 94.18 -9.36
N ARG A 509 -48.97 93.84 -9.01
CA ARG A 509 -50.15 94.70 -9.20
C ARG A 509 -50.87 95.01 -7.90
N VAL A 510 -51.35 96.26 -7.76
CA VAL A 510 -52.29 96.67 -6.69
C VAL A 510 -53.65 96.99 -7.31
N PRO A 511 -54.70 96.18 -7.07
CA PRO A 511 -56.00 96.37 -7.69
C PRO A 511 -56.77 97.59 -7.13
N LYS A 512 -57.53 98.27 -8.01
CA LYS A 512 -58.49 99.31 -7.67
C LYS A 512 -59.91 98.70 -7.70
N SER A 513 -60.85 99.26 -6.93
CA SER A 513 -62.25 98.79 -6.90
C SER A 513 -62.95 98.92 -8.26
N SER A 514 -62.43 99.71 -9.19
CA SER A 514 -62.94 99.91 -10.56
C SER A 514 -62.46 98.86 -11.57
N GLY A 515 -61.64 97.88 -11.18
CA GLY A 515 -61.06 96.89 -12.11
C GLY A 515 -59.78 97.37 -12.83
N GLU A 516 -59.41 98.64 -12.68
CA GLU A 516 -58.09 99.18 -13.07
C GLU A 516 -57.01 98.87 -12.02
N TYR A 517 -55.74 99.01 -12.37
CA TYR A 517 -54.61 98.86 -11.44
C TYR A 517 -54.11 100.22 -10.96
N ARG A 518 -53.88 100.37 -9.65
CA ARG A 518 -53.28 101.60 -9.07
C ARG A 518 -51.77 101.70 -9.31
N PHE A 519 -51.11 100.57 -9.53
CA PHE A 519 -49.66 100.45 -9.59
C PHE A 519 -49.25 99.16 -10.28
N CYS A 520 -48.24 99.25 -11.14
CA CYS A 520 -47.52 98.12 -11.72
C CYS A 520 -46.01 98.30 -11.48
N ALA A 521 -45.36 97.32 -10.87
CA ALA A 521 -43.90 97.20 -10.88
C ALA A 521 -43.48 95.93 -11.58
N PHE A 522 -42.29 96.00 -12.18
CA PHE A 522 -41.70 94.91 -12.93
C PHE A 522 -40.49 94.39 -12.18
N MET A 523 -40.31 93.08 -12.17
CA MET A 523 -39.13 92.43 -11.63
C MET A 523 -38.66 91.30 -12.52
N PHE A 524 -37.36 91.20 -12.76
CA PHE A 524 -36.76 90.14 -13.57
C PHE A 524 -35.38 89.77 -13.06
N VAL A 525 -34.96 88.54 -13.35
CA VAL A 525 -33.59 88.10 -13.08
C VAL A 525 -32.70 88.53 -14.25
N LYS A 526 -31.57 89.16 -13.95
CA LYS A 526 -30.48 89.43 -14.88
C LYS A 526 -29.15 89.02 -14.26
N THR A 527 -28.13 88.95 -15.11
CA THR A 527 -26.73 88.66 -14.71
C THR A 527 -26.65 87.38 -13.87
N ILE A 528 -26.71 86.22 -14.52
CA ILE A 528 -26.57 84.93 -13.83
C ILE A 528 -25.14 84.44 -13.98
N THR A 529 -24.50 84.15 -12.85
CA THR A 529 -23.19 83.51 -12.78
C THR A 529 -23.24 82.34 -11.82
N SER A 530 -22.16 81.58 -11.70
CA SER A 530 -22.04 80.56 -10.65
C SER A 530 -21.99 81.17 -9.24
N LYS A 531 -21.64 82.45 -9.09
CA LYS A 531 -21.50 83.09 -7.78
C LYS A 531 -22.77 83.80 -7.32
N GLU A 532 -23.53 84.38 -8.24
CA GLU A 532 -24.66 85.25 -7.93
C GLU A 532 -25.65 85.36 -9.10
N PHE A 533 -26.88 85.81 -8.79
CA PHE A 533 -27.78 86.41 -9.76
C PHE A 533 -28.27 87.77 -9.27
N SER A 534 -28.73 88.62 -10.19
CA SER A 534 -29.27 89.93 -9.83
C SER A 534 -30.77 90.03 -10.12
N LEU A 535 -31.54 90.52 -9.16
CA LEU A 535 -32.91 90.95 -9.37
C LEU A 535 -32.93 92.43 -9.73
N TYR A 536 -33.64 92.78 -10.79
CA TYR A 536 -33.82 94.16 -11.21
C TYR A 536 -35.28 94.54 -11.11
N THR A 537 -35.55 95.75 -10.64
CA THR A 537 -36.90 96.29 -10.56
C THR A 537 -36.97 97.73 -11.06
N TYR A 538 -38.08 98.05 -11.72
CA TYR A 538 -38.47 99.40 -12.11
C TYR A 538 -40.00 99.53 -12.09
N ARG A 539 -40.51 100.76 -12.22
CA ARG A 539 -41.95 101.09 -12.22
C ARG A 539 -42.32 101.71 -13.56
N ASP A 540 -43.50 101.35 -14.09
CA ASP A 540 -44.07 101.92 -15.34
C ASP A 540 -45.20 102.94 -15.03
N GLU A 541 -45.49 103.84 -15.97
CA GLU A 541 -46.04 105.20 -15.82
C GLU A 541 -47.52 105.37 -15.39
N TYR A 542 -48.21 104.33 -14.94
CA TYR A 542 -49.66 104.43 -14.73
C TYR A 542 -50.09 104.90 -13.32
N THR A 543 -50.28 106.22 -13.20
CA THR A 543 -51.21 107.00 -12.32
C THR A 543 -51.03 107.15 -10.79
N ASP A 544 -51.38 108.37 -10.36
CA ASP A 544 -51.49 109.03 -9.04
C ASP A 544 -50.35 108.92 -8.01
N SER A 545 -49.67 110.07 -7.84
CA SER A 545 -48.56 110.42 -6.93
C SER A 545 -47.16 109.98 -7.36
N SER A 546 -46.38 110.98 -7.77
CA SER A 546 -44.95 110.92 -8.14
C SER A 546 -44.00 110.69 -6.95
N SER A 547 -44.52 110.39 -5.74
CA SER A 547 -43.72 110.35 -4.50
C SER A 547 -43.73 109.02 -3.73
N VAL A 548 -44.48 108.00 -4.16
CA VAL A 548 -44.57 106.72 -3.43
C VAL A 548 -43.45 105.75 -3.81
N VAL A 549 -42.77 105.21 -2.78
CA VAL A 549 -41.71 104.21 -2.90
C VAL A 549 -42.17 102.89 -2.28
N TYR A 550 -42.07 101.80 -3.05
CA TYR A 550 -42.37 100.45 -2.59
C TYR A 550 -41.06 99.69 -2.36
N ARG A 551 -40.89 99.12 -1.16
CA ARG A 551 -39.63 98.51 -0.71
C ARG A 551 -39.85 97.09 -0.21
N CYS A 552 -38.79 96.30 -0.19
CA CYS A 552 -38.78 95.08 0.60
C CYS A 552 -38.96 95.38 2.10
N LYS A 553 -39.12 94.34 2.93
CA LYS A 553 -39.12 94.46 4.39
C LYS A 553 -37.88 93.76 4.94
N VAL A 554 -37.13 94.46 5.79
CA VAL A 554 -35.94 93.90 6.44
C VAL A 554 -36.30 92.64 7.23
N GLY A 555 -35.54 91.56 7.03
CA GLY A 555 -35.76 90.25 7.66
C GLY A 555 -36.76 89.34 6.93
N GLU A 556 -37.51 89.84 5.94
CA GLU A 556 -38.31 88.98 5.06
C GLU A 556 -37.40 88.25 4.06
N SER A 557 -37.79 87.03 3.70
CA SER A 557 -36.97 86.18 2.83
C SER A 557 -37.75 85.69 1.63
N PHE A 558 -37.05 85.41 0.53
CA PHE A 558 -37.60 84.73 -0.63
C PHE A 558 -36.79 83.50 -1.01
N THR A 559 -37.47 82.51 -1.61
CA THR A 559 -36.86 81.28 -2.11
C THR A 559 -36.48 81.43 -3.57
N TRP A 560 -35.31 80.90 -3.94
CA TRP A 560 -34.86 80.80 -5.32
C TRP A 560 -34.46 79.37 -5.68
N TYR A 561 -34.64 79.03 -6.95
CA TYR A 561 -34.22 77.77 -7.57
C TYR A 561 -33.31 78.09 -8.75
N ALA A 562 -32.24 77.32 -8.91
CA ALA A 562 -31.25 77.48 -9.97
C ALA A 562 -31.04 76.14 -10.67
N TYR A 563 -31.14 76.12 -12.00
CA TYR A 563 -31.04 74.92 -12.83
C TYR A 563 -29.95 75.09 -13.88
N GLU A 564 -29.16 74.04 -14.11
CA GLU A 564 -28.08 73.98 -15.10
C GLU A 564 -28.55 74.05 -16.55
#